data_AF-P95120-F1
#
_entry.id   AF-P95120-F1
#
_cell.length_a   1.000
_cell.length_b   1.000
_cell.length_c   1.000
_cell.angle_alpha   90.00
_cell.angle_beta   90.00
_cell.angle_gamma   90.00
#
_symmetry.space_group_name_H-M   'P 1'
#
loop_
_entity.id
_entity.type
_entity.pdbx_description
1 polymer ?
#
loop_
_entity_poly.entity_id
_entity_poly.type
_entity_poly.pdbx_seq_one_letter_code
_entity_poly.pdbx_strand_id
1 'polypeptide(L)'
;MGTADRPLDASALRDWAHAVVSDLILHIDEINRLNVFPVADSDTGVNMLFTMRAAVVEADLHANSQADAEDVARVAAALAAGAR
;
A
#
# COMPACT_ATOMS: atom_id res chain seq x y z
N MET A 1 -21.26 11.22 -5.92
CA MET A 1 -20.99 11.49 -4.49
C MET A 1 -19.62 12.15 -4.45
N GLY A 2 -19.55 13.45 -4.16
CA GLY A 2 -18.26 14.17 -4.21
C GLY A 2 -17.27 13.54 -3.25
N THR A 3 -16.06 13.27 -3.71
CA THR A 3 -14.89 12.93 -2.88
C THR A 3 -14.44 14.20 -2.14
N ALA A 4 -15.35 14.76 -1.34
CA ALA A 4 -15.15 15.99 -0.59
C ALA A 4 -14.12 15.73 0.50
N ASP A 5 -13.02 16.50 0.48
CA ASP A 5 -12.08 16.82 1.57
C ASP A 5 -11.98 15.80 2.72
N ARG A 6 -11.81 14.50 2.42
CA ARG A 6 -11.37 13.57 3.45
C ARG A 6 -9.94 13.97 3.81
N PRO A 7 -9.65 14.40 5.04
CA PRO A 7 -8.28 14.70 5.43
C PRO A 7 -7.44 13.43 5.28
N LEU A 8 -6.18 13.59 4.85
CA LEU A 8 -5.23 12.49 4.77
C LEU A 8 -4.73 12.15 6.18
N ASP A 9 -5.62 11.58 7.00
CA ASP A 9 -5.34 11.11 8.34
C ASP A 9 -4.82 9.66 8.34
N ALA A 10 -4.47 9.17 9.53
CA ALA A 10 -3.95 7.82 9.74
C ALA A 10 -4.88 6.73 9.22
N SER A 11 -6.20 6.90 9.37
CA SER A 11 -7.20 5.96 8.88
C SER A 11 -7.28 5.97 7.37
N ALA A 12 -7.27 7.16 6.75
CA ALA A 12 -7.32 7.33 5.31
C ALA A 12 -6.10 6.71 4.63
N LEU A 13 -4.93 6.88 5.23
CA LEU A 13 -3.70 6.31 4.71
C LEU A 13 -3.67 4.78 4.80
N ARG A 14 -4.17 4.19 5.90
CA ARG A 14 -4.33 2.72 6.00
C ARG A 14 -5.35 2.19 5.00
N ASP A 15 -6.52 2.81 4.91
CA ASP A 15 -7.57 2.41 3.96
C ASP A 15 -7.03 2.43 2.53
N TRP A 16 -6.28 3.48 2.18
CA TRP A 16 -5.62 3.59 0.88
C TRP A 16 -4.62 2.45 0.66
N ALA A 17 -3.76 2.12 1.64
CA ALA A 17 -2.81 1.03 1.50
C ALA A 17 -3.49 -0.34 1.30
N HIS A 18 -4.59 -0.61 2.01
CA HIS A 18 -5.42 -1.80 1.83
C HIS A 18 -6.10 -1.84 0.45
N ALA A 19 -6.57 -0.69 -0.04
CA ALA A 19 -7.14 -0.57 -1.38
C ALA A 19 -6.08 -0.85 -2.46
N VAL A 20 -4.86 -0.32 -2.30
CA VAL A 20 -3.75 -0.59 -3.23
C VAL A 20 -3.42 -2.09 -3.29
N VAL A 21 -3.37 -2.80 -2.15
CA VAL A 21 -3.15 -4.26 -2.17
C VAL A 21 -4.26 -4.97 -2.94
N SER A 22 -5.51 -4.58 -2.72
CA SER A 22 -6.66 -5.16 -3.42
C SER A 22 -6.60 -4.91 -4.93
N ASP A 23 -6.27 -3.68 -5.33
CA ASP A 23 -6.15 -3.31 -6.74
C ASP A 23 -4.95 -3.99 -7.41
N LEU A 24 -3.82 -4.14 -6.72
CA LEU A 24 -2.65 -4.87 -7.24
C LEU A 24 -2.97 -6.35 -7.49
N ILE A 25 -3.79 -6.98 -6.63
CA ILE A 25 -4.25 -8.36 -6.86
C ILE A 25 -5.06 -8.44 -8.17
N LEU A 26 -5.93 -7.45 -8.43
CA LEU A 26 -6.78 -7.43 -9.62
C LEU A 26 -6.00 -7.14 -10.91
N HIS A 27 -4.92 -6.37 -10.84
CA HIS A 27 -4.19 -5.87 -12.02
C HIS A 27 -2.78 -6.46 -12.17
N ILE A 28 -2.43 -7.51 -11.43
CA ILE A 28 -1.07 -8.09 -11.42
C ILE A 28 -0.57 -8.44 -12.83
N ASP A 29 -1.43 -9.10 -13.62
CA ASP A 29 -1.10 -9.54 -14.97
C ASP A 29 -1.03 -8.38 -15.96
N GLU A 30 -1.83 -7.33 -15.74
CA GLU A 30 -1.75 -6.11 -16.53
C GLU A 30 -0.42 -5.40 -16.29
N ILE A 31 -0.06 -5.21 -15.03
CA ILE A 31 1.19 -4.54 -14.63
C ILE A 31 2.41 -5.34 -15.11
N ASN A 32 2.40 -6.67 -14.97
CA ASN A 32 3.47 -7.53 -15.48
C ASN A 32 3.67 -7.37 -17.00
N ARG A 33 2.61 -7.07 -17.76
CA ARG A 33 2.68 -6.82 -19.21
C ARG A 33 3.12 -5.41 -19.58
N LEU A 34 3.06 -4.45 -18.67
CA LEU A 34 3.47 -3.06 -18.94
C LEU A 34 4.99 -2.91 -18.93
N ASN A 35 5.70 -3.62 -18.04
CA ASN A 35 7.15 -3.50 -17.94
C ASN A 35 7.89 -4.42 -18.92
N VAL A 36 8.12 -3.92 -20.14
CA VAL A 36 8.74 -4.66 -21.25
C VAL A 36 10.13 -4.15 -21.64
N PHE A 37 10.75 -3.24 -20.88
CA PHE A 37 12.01 -2.59 -21.26
C PHE A 37 13.10 -2.72 -20.18
N PRO A 38 14.36 -3.10 -20.51
CA PRO A 38 14.84 -3.56 -21.82
C PRO A 38 14.47 -5.01 -22.14
N VAL A 39 14.10 -5.78 -21.11
CA VAL A 39 13.62 -7.17 -21.19
C VAL A 39 12.32 -7.24 -20.40
N ALA A 40 11.37 -8.05 -20.86
CA ALA A 40 10.13 -8.27 -20.12
C ALA A 40 10.42 -8.89 -18.75
N ASP A 41 10.20 -8.10 -17.70
CA ASP A 41 10.46 -8.47 -16.30
C ASP A 41 9.41 -9.46 -15.79
N SER A 42 8.18 -9.43 -16.34
CA SER A 42 7.06 -10.37 -16.09
C SER A 42 6.67 -10.61 -14.62
N ASP A 43 7.34 -9.97 -13.67
CA ASP A 43 7.11 -10.09 -12.22
C ASP A 43 6.90 -8.74 -11.54
N THR A 44 6.94 -7.63 -12.28
CA THR A 44 6.86 -6.26 -11.73
C THR A 44 5.61 -6.04 -10.87
N GLY A 45 4.45 -6.56 -11.30
CA GLY A 45 3.21 -6.53 -10.52
C GLY A 45 3.26 -7.42 -9.28
N VAL A 46 3.94 -8.57 -9.36
CA VAL A 46 4.18 -9.44 -8.21
C VAL A 46 5.06 -8.75 -7.17
N ASN A 47 6.13 -8.10 -7.62
CA ASN A 47 7.04 -7.34 -6.76
C ASN A 47 6.29 -6.20 -6.05
N MET A 48 5.49 -5.41 -6.78
CA MET A 48 4.64 -4.38 -6.16
C MET A 48 3.65 -4.94 -5.14
N LEU A 49 3.00 -6.07 -5.45
CA LEU A 49 2.06 -6.70 -4.53
C LEU A 49 2.77 -7.15 -3.24
N PHE A 50 3.95 -7.75 -3.33
CA PHE A 50 4.70 -8.15 -2.15
C PHE A 50 5.14 -6.95 -1.30
N THR A 51 5.69 -5.91 -1.93
CA THR A 51 6.10 -4.68 -1.23
C THR A 51 4.91 -4.05 -0.50
N MET A 52 3.75 -3.90 -1.17
CA MET A 52 2.58 -3.28 -0.55
C MET A 52 1.93 -4.16 0.51
N ARG A 53 1.94 -5.49 0.36
CA ARG A 53 1.47 -6.40 1.43
C ARG A 53 2.36 -6.30 2.66
N ALA A 54 3.67 -6.24 2.49
CA ALA A 54 4.60 -6.08 3.60
C ALA A 54 4.42 -4.72 4.30
N ALA A 55 4.19 -3.65 3.54
CA ALA A 55 3.84 -2.33 4.07
C ALA A 55 2.56 -2.37 4.94
N VAL A 56 1.49 -2.97 4.43
CA VAL A 56 0.21 -3.09 5.14
C VAL A 56 0.36 -3.90 6.43
N VAL A 57 1.06 -5.03 6.38
CA VAL A 57 1.29 -5.86 7.58
C VAL A 57 2.01 -5.06 8.66
N GLU A 58 3.07 -4.32 8.31
CA GLU A 58 3.78 -3.49 9.28
C GLU A 58 2.85 -2.41 9.86
N ALA A 59 2.09 -1.69 9.02
CA ALA A 59 1.15 -0.67 9.48
C ALA A 59 0.06 -1.22 10.42
N ASP A 60 -0.47 -2.41 10.14
CA ASP A 60 -1.50 -3.05 10.97
C ASP A 60 -0.94 -3.54 12.32
N LEU A 61 0.35 -3.91 12.38
CA LEU A 61 1.00 -4.28 13.65
C LEU A 61 1.11 -3.08 14.61
N HIS A 62 1.37 -1.88 14.08
CA HIS A 62 1.44 -0.64 14.88
C HIS A 62 0.06 -0.08 15.23
N ALA A 63 -1.00 -0.46 14.52
CA ALA A 63 -2.37 -0.02 14.82
C ALA A 63 -2.95 -0.60 16.13
N ASN A 64 -2.24 -1.52 16.79
CA ASN A 64 -2.66 -2.10 18.08
C ASN A 64 -2.61 -1.10 19.25
N SER A 65 -1.91 0.02 19.09
CA SER A 65 -1.87 1.13 20.03
C SER A 65 -2.77 2.25 19.48
N GLN A 66 -3.81 2.67 20.23
CA GLN A 66 -4.71 3.74 19.76
C GLN A 66 -3.96 5.03 19.43
N ALA A 67 -2.96 5.40 20.24
CA ALA A 67 -2.16 6.61 20.00
C ALA A 67 -1.37 6.52 18.69
N ASP A 68 -0.82 5.35 18.37
CA ASP A 68 -0.08 5.13 17.13
C ASP A 68 -1.02 4.98 15.93
N ALA A 69 -2.23 4.45 16.14
CA ALA A 69 -3.24 4.26 15.11
C ALA A 69 -3.88 5.58 14.63
N GLU A 70 -3.85 6.64 15.43
CA GLU A 70 -4.37 7.96 15.07
C GLU A 70 -3.28 8.91 14.54
N ASP A 71 -1.99 8.57 14.74
CA ASP A 71 -0.85 9.36 14.27
C ASP A 71 -0.48 9.02 12.82
N VAL A 72 -0.81 9.93 11.90
CA VAL A 72 -0.53 9.76 10.47
C VAL A 72 0.96 9.61 10.16
N ALA A 73 1.83 10.27 10.92
CA ALA A 73 3.27 10.20 10.69
C ALA A 73 3.80 8.80 11.05
N ARG A 74 3.26 8.19 12.11
CA ARG A 74 3.61 6.81 12.50
C ARG A 74 3.09 5.79 11.51
N VAL A 75 1.85 5.93 11.04
CA VAL A 75 1.32 5.05 9.98
C VAL A 75 2.17 5.15 8.71
N ALA A 76 2.52 6.37 8.28
CA ALA A 76 3.38 6.57 7.11
C ALA A 76 4.76 5.93 7.30
N ALA A 77 5.35 6.10 8.49
CA ALA A 77 6.63 5.48 8.82
C ALA A 77 6.54 3.94 8.84
N ALA A 78 5.47 3.37 9.37
CA ALA A 78 5.25 1.93 9.38
C ALA A 78 5.07 1.37 7.96
N LEU A 79 4.29 2.03 7.09
CA LEU A 79 4.15 1.66 5.68
C LEU A 79 5.52 1.67 4.98
N ALA A 80 6.28 2.75 5.14
CA ALA A 80 7.62 2.86 4.55
C ALA A 80 8.59 1.80 5.10
N ALA A 81 8.51 1.51 6.41
CA ALA A 81 9.33 0.49 7.04
C ALA A 81 8.94 -0.93 6.58
N GLY A 82 7.69 -1.20 6.24
CA GLY A 82 7.25 -2.49 5.74
C GLY A 82 7.49 -2.68 4.24
N ALA A 83 7.55 -1.61 3.45
CA ALA A 83 7.75 -1.64 2.00
C ALA A 83 9.19 -2.04 1.60
N ARG A 84 9.52 -3.34 1.71
CA ARG A 84 10.83 -3.92 1.38
C ARG A 84 10.73 -5.04 0.37
#